data_AF-A0A954RAB2-F1
#
_entry.id   AF-A0A954RAB2-F1
#
_cell.length_a   1.000
_cell.length_b   1.000
_cell.length_c   1.000
_cell.angle_alpha   90.00
_cell.angle_beta   90.00
_cell.angle_gamma   90.00
#
_symmetry.space_group_name_H-M   'P 1'
#
loop_
_entity.id
_entity.type
_entity.pdbx_description
1 polymer ?
#
loop_
_entity_poly.entity_id
_entity_poly.type
_entity_poly.pdbx_seq_one_letter_code
_entity_poly.pdbx_strand_id
1 'polypeptide(L)'
;NRIYPREVHDLFAGEQLVMVGRYRKPGEAKVTITGKVGDNNKKMDFPAKLAESSSDDTYAFVEKLWAMRRIGEIIDELDLKGQNQELVDELVALSTRHGILTPYTSFLADETSTVNELADARGNAVRARRMLDQLSVAEGRSGFAQRAEKKSLREANQVTQNFNLELAESAADSSAATPAPAATASRPSRSAGRGGFGGGVPTGPAGGLPGAMPANQPAAPNGVAYRDIENDRVVVAESVQVVGNETLYKRGNLWVAENAKDVDPEKDKAKIKTIKRFSDDYFKLIAANTASENSVLARQQEGETLLIKLRGQAYRIE
;
A
#
# COMPACT_ATOMS: atom_id res chain seq x y z
N ASN A 1 -4.99 -21.54 -4.97
CA ASN A 1 -4.58 -20.68 -3.85
C ASN A 1 -3.36 -19.90 -4.31
N ARG A 2 -3.23 -18.63 -3.94
CA ARG A 2 -2.09 -17.78 -4.32
C ARG A 2 -1.33 -17.41 -3.04
N ILE A 3 -0.01 -17.60 -3.05
CA ILE A 3 0.88 -17.42 -1.88
C ILE A 3 2.08 -16.58 -2.34
N TYR A 4 2.54 -15.69 -1.47
CA TYR A 4 3.62 -14.74 -1.72
C TYR A 4 4.65 -14.72 -0.58
N PRO A 5 5.95 -14.54 -0.88
CA PRO A 5 6.53 -14.46 -2.24
C PRO A 5 6.45 -15.82 -2.97
N ARG A 6 6.51 -15.82 -4.31
CA ARG A 6 6.48 -17.08 -5.10
C ARG A 6 7.76 -17.88 -4.95
N GLU A 7 8.87 -17.18 -4.76
CA GLU A 7 10.19 -17.76 -4.52
C GLU A 7 10.67 -17.29 -3.14
N VAL A 8 11.24 -18.23 -2.38
CA VAL A 8 11.80 -17.97 -1.06
C VAL A 8 13.32 -18.08 -1.20
N HIS A 9 14.03 -16.99 -0.89
CA HIS A 9 15.49 -16.96 -0.89
C HIS A 9 16.06 -17.54 0.41
N ASP A 10 17.38 -17.70 0.44
CA ASP A 10 18.11 -18.14 1.64
C ASP A 10 17.85 -17.17 2.80
N LEU A 11 17.57 -17.75 3.98
CA LEU A 11 17.26 -16.99 5.20
C LEU A 11 18.47 -17.00 6.12
N PHE A 12 18.99 -15.82 6.44
CA PHE A 12 20.14 -15.65 7.34
C PHE A 12 19.70 -15.40 8.79
N ALA A 13 20.66 -15.54 9.71
CA ALA A 13 20.41 -15.27 11.13
C ALA A 13 19.99 -13.79 11.33
N GLY A 14 18.85 -13.57 11.97
CA GLY A 14 18.27 -12.24 12.20
C GLY A 14 17.27 -11.79 11.13
N GLU A 15 17.15 -12.52 10.03
CA GLU A 15 16.14 -12.24 9.00
C GLU A 15 14.80 -12.88 9.34
N GLN A 16 13.73 -12.26 8.83
CA GLN A 16 12.36 -12.77 8.95
C GLN A 16 11.77 -13.05 7.57
N LEU A 17 11.23 -14.25 7.38
CA LEU A 17 10.40 -14.58 6.23
C LEU A 17 8.92 -14.37 6.57
N VAL A 18 8.27 -13.46 5.87
CA VAL A 18 6.81 -13.28 5.93
C VAL A 18 6.19 -13.90 4.68
N MET A 19 5.32 -14.90 4.87
CA MET A 19 4.51 -15.47 3.79
C MET A 19 3.03 -15.13 4.00
N VAL A 20 2.37 -14.72 2.93
CA VAL A 20 0.92 -14.44 2.92
C VAL A 20 0.25 -15.19 1.79
N GLY A 21 -0.98 -15.64 2.02
CA GLY A 21 -1.70 -16.38 1.01
C GLY A 21 -3.20 -16.37 1.21
N ARG A 22 -3.92 -16.64 0.13
CA ARG A 22 -5.37 -16.72 0.13
C ARG A 22 -5.82 -18.18 -0.01
N TYR A 23 -6.67 -18.61 0.90
CA TYR A 23 -7.31 -19.93 0.91
C TYR A 23 -8.78 -19.83 0.48
N ARG A 24 -9.34 -20.95 -0.01
CA ARG A 24 -10.74 -21.05 -0.46
C ARG A 24 -11.63 -21.85 0.46
N LYS A 25 -11.05 -22.76 1.25
CA LYS A 25 -11.78 -23.66 2.13
C LYS A 25 -11.31 -23.41 3.57
N PRO A 26 -12.22 -23.13 4.51
CA PRO A 26 -11.89 -23.10 5.93
C PRO A 26 -11.64 -24.51 6.46
N GLY A 27 -11.14 -24.59 7.69
CA GLY A 27 -10.94 -25.84 8.43
C GLY A 27 -9.53 -26.02 8.96
N GLU A 28 -9.29 -27.21 9.50
CA GLU A 28 -7.97 -27.60 9.99
C GLU A 28 -6.99 -27.75 8.82
N ALA A 29 -5.81 -27.20 9.01
CA ALA A 29 -4.72 -27.19 8.06
C ALA A 29 -3.40 -27.49 8.78
N LYS A 30 -2.40 -27.91 8.00
CA LYS A 30 -1.04 -28.07 8.48
C LYS A 30 -0.11 -27.26 7.60
N VAL A 31 0.56 -26.29 8.19
CA VAL A 31 1.62 -25.53 7.53
C VAL A 31 2.92 -26.29 7.72
N THR A 32 3.58 -26.63 6.62
CA THR A 32 4.83 -27.38 6.64
C THR A 32 5.93 -26.52 6.04
N ILE A 33 6.99 -26.30 6.81
CA ILE A 33 8.20 -25.60 6.38
C ILE A 33 9.31 -26.63 6.20
N THR A 34 9.91 -26.65 5.02
CA THR A 34 11.05 -27.52 4.68
C THR A 34 12.18 -26.69 4.11
N GLY A 35 13.41 -27.01 4.48
CA GLY A 35 14.60 -26.34 3.97
C GLY A 35 15.87 -27.07 4.37
N LYS A 36 17.01 -26.48 4.00
CA LYS A 36 18.34 -27.01 4.31
C LYS A 36 19.04 -26.08 5.29
N VAL A 37 19.69 -26.64 6.31
CA VAL A 37 20.59 -25.90 7.22
C VAL A 37 21.96 -26.57 7.13
N GLY A 38 22.91 -25.91 6.46
CA GLY A 38 24.18 -26.54 6.06
C GLY A 38 23.92 -27.70 5.09
N ASP A 39 24.28 -28.92 5.48
CA ASP A 39 23.99 -30.14 4.71
C ASP A 39 22.76 -30.90 5.17
N ASN A 40 22.09 -30.45 6.23
CA ASN A 40 20.98 -31.17 6.84
C ASN A 40 19.63 -30.65 6.35
N ASN A 41 18.79 -31.55 5.87
CA ASN A 41 17.37 -31.24 5.62
C ASN A 41 16.63 -31.09 6.95
N LYS A 42 15.84 -30.02 7.06
CA LYS A 42 14.98 -29.73 8.21
C LYS A 42 13.53 -29.62 7.73
N LYS A 43 12.63 -30.13 8.55
CA LYS A 43 11.18 -30.05 8.37
C LYS A 43 10.52 -29.66 9.68
N MET A 44 9.60 -28.71 9.61
CA MET A 44 8.81 -28.25 10.74
C MET A 44 7.33 -28.23 10.33
N ASP A 45 6.48 -28.82 11.14
CA ASP A 45 5.03 -28.88 10.90
C ASP A 45 4.32 -28.06 11.99
N PHE A 46 3.42 -27.18 11.56
CA PHE A 46 2.63 -26.31 12.42
C PHE A 46 1.14 -26.55 12.15
N PRO A 47 0.34 -26.93 13.17
CA PRO A 47 -1.11 -26.98 13.01
C PRO A 47 -1.66 -25.55 12.82
N ALA A 48 -2.66 -25.41 11.96
CA ALA A 48 -3.31 -24.14 11.71
C ALA A 48 -4.82 -24.35 11.54
N LYS A 49 -5.63 -23.38 11.97
CA LYS A 49 -7.07 -23.36 11.73
C LYS A 49 -7.40 -22.19 10.82
N LEU A 50 -7.89 -22.48 9.63
CA LEU A 50 -8.33 -21.49 8.66
C LEU A 50 -9.81 -21.16 8.93
N ALA A 51 -10.08 -19.94 9.39
CA ALA A 51 -11.45 -19.50 9.68
C ALA A 51 -12.27 -19.32 8.38
N GLU A 52 -13.60 -19.48 8.45
CA GLU A 52 -14.46 -19.15 7.29
C GLU A 52 -14.61 -17.64 7.13
N SER A 53 -14.76 -16.93 8.24
CA SER A 53 -14.77 -15.49 8.34
C SER A 53 -14.05 -15.06 9.63
N SER A 54 -13.54 -13.82 9.63
CA SER A 54 -13.01 -13.21 10.84
C SER A 54 -14.17 -12.77 11.75
N SER A 55 -13.99 -12.92 13.07
CA SER A 55 -14.95 -12.41 14.06
C SER A 55 -14.89 -10.90 14.24
N ASP A 56 -13.74 -10.31 13.89
CA ASP A 56 -13.44 -8.88 13.98
C ASP A 56 -12.37 -8.51 12.93
N ASP A 57 -11.96 -7.24 12.92
CA ASP A 57 -10.99 -6.70 11.98
C ASP A 57 -9.55 -6.71 12.49
N THR A 58 -9.24 -7.42 13.59
CA THR A 58 -7.88 -7.49 14.16
C THR A 58 -6.84 -7.92 13.12
N TYR A 59 -7.26 -8.79 12.19
CA TYR A 59 -6.41 -9.32 11.11
C TYR A 59 -6.75 -8.76 9.73
N ALA A 60 -7.53 -7.68 9.63
CA ALA A 60 -7.89 -7.06 8.36
C ALA A 60 -6.66 -6.65 7.53
N PHE A 61 -5.58 -6.24 8.20
CA PHE A 61 -4.30 -5.90 7.56
C PHE A 61 -3.72 -7.07 6.75
N VAL A 62 -4.01 -8.33 7.09
CA VAL A 62 -3.48 -9.50 6.37
C VAL A 62 -4.03 -9.57 4.94
N GLU A 63 -5.31 -9.21 4.76
CA GLU A 63 -5.92 -9.17 3.42
C GLU A 63 -5.29 -8.08 2.57
N LYS A 64 -5.11 -6.87 3.14
CA LYS A 64 -4.43 -5.76 2.46
C LYS A 64 -2.97 -6.09 2.12
N LEU A 65 -2.25 -6.76 3.02
CA LEU A 65 -0.87 -7.21 2.77
C LEU A 65 -0.80 -8.19 1.60
N TRP A 66 -1.73 -9.15 1.53
CA TRP A 66 -1.83 -10.05 0.38
C TRP A 66 -2.14 -9.28 -0.92
N ALA A 67 -3.06 -8.31 -0.88
CA ALA A 67 -3.42 -7.51 -2.03
C ALA A 67 -2.25 -6.66 -2.55
N MET A 68 -1.47 -6.02 -1.67
CA MET A 68 -0.26 -5.28 -2.03
C MET A 68 0.74 -6.17 -2.78
N ARG A 69 1.02 -7.36 -2.25
CA ARG A 69 1.94 -8.32 -2.90
C ARG A 69 1.42 -8.82 -4.25
N ARG A 70 0.11 -9.08 -4.34
CA ARG A 70 -0.52 -9.46 -5.62
C ARG A 70 -0.44 -8.33 -6.64
N ILE A 71 -0.69 -7.09 -6.24
CA ILE A 71 -0.57 -5.92 -7.10
C ILE A 71 0.87 -5.78 -7.61
N GLY A 72 1.87 -5.88 -6.73
CA GLY A 72 3.28 -5.85 -7.13
C GLY A 72 3.65 -6.92 -8.15
N GLU A 73 3.11 -8.13 -7.99
CA GLU A 73 3.27 -9.21 -8.98
C GLU A 73 2.52 -8.94 -10.29
N ILE A 74 1.33 -8.37 -10.24
CA ILE A 74 0.59 -8.02 -11.46
C ILE A 74 1.39 -7.01 -12.28
N ILE A 75 1.94 -5.98 -11.63
CA ILE A 75 2.80 -4.98 -12.29
C ILE A 75 4.05 -5.66 -12.87
N ASP A 76 4.65 -6.62 -12.16
CA ASP A 76 5.71 -7.47 -12.69
C ASP A 76 5.34 -8.21 -13.97
N GLU A 77 4.21 -8.90 -13.97
CA GLU A 77 3.77 -9.69 -15.11
C GLU A 77 3.44 -8.78 -16.31
N LEU A 78 2.84 -7.60 -16.07
CA LEU A 78 2.55 -6.61 -17.10
C LEU A 78 3.83 -6.02 -17.72
N ASP A 79 4.85 -5.70 -16.91
CA ASP A 79 6.12 -5.18 -17.40
C ASP A 79 6.89 -6.23 -18.23
N LEU A 80 6.86 -7.50 -17.82
CA LEU A 80 7.64 -8.57 -18.44
C LEU A 80 6.97 -9.16 -19.68
N LYS A 81 5.64 -9.27 -19.69
CA LYS A 81 4.88 -9.99 -20.72
C LYS A 81 4.03 -9.08 -21.59
N GLY A 82 3.99 -7.78 -21.28
CA GLY A 82 3.13 -6.81 -21.91
C GLY A 82 1.68 -6.89 -21.41
N GLN A 83 0.82 -6.11 -22.06
CA GLN A 83 -0.54 -5.89 -21.59
C GLN A 83 -1.39 -7.17 -21.55
N ASN A 84 -2.08 -7.38 -20.42
CA ASN A 84 -3.09 -8.42 -20.26
C ASN A 84 -4.33 -7.81 -19.58
N GLN A 85 -5.50 -7.90 -20.23
CA GLN A 85 -6.75 -7.32 -19.73
C GLN A 85 -7.14 -7.89 -18.36
N GLU A 86 -7.04 -9.19 -18.16
CA GLU A 86 -7.42 -9.84 -16.90
C GLU A 86 -6.54 -9.35 -15.74
N LEU A 87 -5.25 -9.12 -16.01
CA LEU A 87 -4.33 -8.56 -15.02
C LEU A 87 -4.65 -7.10 -14.70
N VAL A 88 -4.99 -6.28 -15.69
CA VAL A 88 -5.39 -4.88 -15.49
C VAL A 88 -6.71 -4.80 -14.71
N ASP A 89 -7.68 -5.65 -15.04
CA ASP A 89 -8.95 -5.72 -14.32
C ASP A 89 -8.72 -6.13 -12.85
N GLU A 90 -7.84 -7.10 -12.63
CA GLU A 90 -7.47 -7.53 -11.27
C GLU A 90 -6.73 -6.44 -10.49
N LEU A 91 -5.80 -5.72 -11.13
CA LEU A 91 -5.08 -4.59 -10.55
C LEU A 91 -6.06 -3.52 -10.04
N VAL A 92 -7.00 -3.12 -10.89
CA VAL A 92 -8.02 -2.10 -10.55
C VAL A 92 -8.93 -2.59 -9.44
N ALA A 93 -9.38 -3.85 -9.51
CA ALA A 93 -10.27 -4.42 -8.49
C ALA A 93 -9.59 -4.45 -7.11
N LEU A 94 -8.34 -4.89 -7.03
CA LEU A 94 -7.57 -4.92 -5.77
C LEU A 94 -7.26 -3.52 -5.25
N SER A 95 -6.84 -2.61 -6.14
CA SER A 95 -6.56 -1.22 -5.80
C SER A 95 -7.79 -0.54 -5.20
N THR A 96 -8.95 -0.73 -5.86
CA THR A 96 -10.22 -0.16 -5.43
C THR A 96 -10.67 -0.75 -4.09
N ARG A 97 -10.61 -2.07 -3.93
CA ARG A 97 -11.05 -2.76 -2.70
C ARG A 97 -10.26 -2.35 -1.47
N HIS A 98 -8.94 -2.33 -1.58
CA HIS A 98 -8.05 -2.21 -0.43
C HIS A 98 -7.48 -0.81 -0.21
N GLY A 99 -7.89 0.16 -1.05
CA GLY A 99 -7.36 1.52 -1.01
C GLY A 99 -5.85 1.50 -1.22
N ILE A 100 -5.40 0.75 -2.23
CA ILE A 100 -3.99 0.67 -2.62
C ILE A 100 -3.87 1.47 -3.90
N LEU A 101 -3.38 2.69 -3.77
CA LEU A 101 -3.14 3.54 -4.93
C LEU A 101 -1.77 3.21 -5.52
N THR A 102 -1.76 3.05 -6.82
CA THR A 102 -0.56 2.90 -7.64
C THR A 102 -0.56 4.03 -8.67
N PRO A 103 0.55 4.26 -9.37
CA PRO A 103 0.59 5.24 -10.45
C PRO A 103 -0.40 4.92 -11.57
N TYR A 104 -0.75 3.63 -11.73
CA TYR A 104 -1.74 3.15 -12.70
C TYR A 104 -3.19 3.31 -12.24
N THR A 105 -3.41 3.59 -10.95
CA THR A 105 -4.75 3.71 -10.33
C THR A 105 -4.94 5.04 -9.61
N SER A 106 -4.07 6.01 -9.85
CA SER A 106 -4.10 7.37 -9.28
C SER A 106 -5.41 8.10 -9.55
N PHE A 107 -6.08 7.82 -10.67
CA PHE A 107 -7.40 8.37 -11.01
C PHE A 107 -8.49 8.02 -9.97
N LEU A 108 -8.32 6.99 -9.14
CA LEU A 108 -9.27 6.67 -8.07
C LEU A 108 -9.31 7.76 -7.00
N ALA A 109 -8.23 8.54 -6.87
CA ALA A 109 -8.11 9.70 -6.00
C ALA A 109 -8.78 10.97 -6.53
N ASP A 110 -9.37 10.94 -7.73
CA ASP A 110 -10.05 12.10 -8.29
C ASP A 110 -11.39 12.37 -7.56
N GLU A 111 -11.44 13.45 -6.78
CA GLU A 111 -12.64 13.91 -6.06
C GLU A 111 -13.74 14.45 -6.98
N THR A 112 -13.39 14.82 -8.21
CA THR A 112 -14.32 15.38 -9.20
C THR A 112 -15.09 14.30 -9.95
N SER A 113 -14.61 13.05 -9.88
CA SER A 113 -15.30 11.91 -10.47
C SER A 113 -16.67 11.68 -9.81
N THR A 114 -17.55 11.00 -10.53
CA THR A 114 -18.87 10.62 -10.02
C THR A 114 -18.83 9.27 -9.31
N VAL A 115 -19.86 8.98 -8.51
CA VAL A 115 -20.04 7.64 -7.89
C VAL A 115 -20.13 6.55 -8.97
N ASN A 116 -20.80 6.85 -10.08
CA ASN A 116 -20.94 5.91 -11.21
C ASN A 116 -19.61 5.61 -11.90
N GLU A 117 -18.71 6.59 -12.00
CA GLU A 117 -17.37 6.36 -12.55
C GLU A 117 -16.47 5.55 -11.61
N LEU A 118 -16.66 5.67 -10.29
CA LEU A 118 -16.00 4.79 -9.32
C LEU A 118 -16.51 3.34 -9.47
N ALA A 119 -17.80 3.15 -9.72
CA ALA A 119 -18.40 1.83 -9.96
C ALA A 119 -18.04 1.22 -11.33
N ASP A 120 -17.66 2.04 -12.32
CA ASP A 120 -17.38 1.58 -13.69
C ASP A 120 -16.05 0.81 -13.78
N ALA A 121 -16.11 -0.48 -13.46
CA ALA A 121 -14.95 -1.37 -13.53
C ALA A 121 -14.29 -1.39 -14.92
N ARG A 122 -15.09 -1.33 -16.01
CA ARG A 122 -14.57 -1.36 -17.38
C ARG A 122 -13.86 -0.05 -17.73
N GLY A 123 -14.50 1.08 -17.46
CA GLY A 123 -13.89 2.40 -17.66
C GLY A 123 -12.62 2.58 -16.83
N ASN A 124 -12.64 2.11 -15.58
CA ASN A 124 -11.46 2.11 -14.70
C ASN A 124 -10.31 1.27 -15.28
N ALA A 125 -10.59 0.09 -15.81
CA ALA A 125 -9.57 -0.73 -16.48
C ALA A 125 -8.99 -0.05 -17.72
N VAL A 126 -9.82 0.65 -18.51
CA VAL A 126 -9.36 1.44 -19.66
C VAL A 126 -8.46 2.61 -19.22
N ARG A 127 -8.83 3.31 -18.13
CA ARG A 127 -7.99 4.37 -17.54
C ARG A 127 -6.65 3.81 -17.06
N ALA A 128 -6.65 2.70 -16.33
CA ALA A 128 -5.45 2.04 -15.85
C ALA A 128 -4.54 1.59 -16.99
N ARG A 129 -5.11 1.03 -18.07
CA ARG A 129 -4.35 0.69 -19.28
C ARG A 129 -3.68 1.91 -19.90
N ARG A 130 -4.38 3.04 -20.03
CA ARG A 130 -3.79 4.26 -20.56
C ARG A 130 -2.62 4.75 -19.70
N MET A 131 -2.76 4.68 -18.38
CA MET A 131 -1.68 5.03 -17.44
C MET A 131 -0.49 4.07 -17.61
N LEU A 132 -0.74 2.76 -17.75
CA LEU A 132 0.30 1.77 -18.05
C LEU A 132 1.06 2.11 -19.34
N ASP A 133 0.35 2.50 -20.40
CA ASP A 133 0.98 2.89 -21.67
C ASP A 133 1.84 4.15 -21.53
N GLN A 134 1.35 5.15 -20.80
CA GLN A 134 2.11 6.38 -20.53
C GLN A 134 3.37 6.12 -19.71
N LEU A 135 3.36 5.10 -18.87
CA LEU A 135 4.45 4.74 -17.96
C LEU A 135 5.43 3.72 -18.53
N SER A 136 5.08 3.05 -19.62
CA SER A 136 5.89 2.03 -20.32
C SER A 136 7.22 2.57 -20.88
N VAL A 137 7.38 3.90 -20.95
CA VAL A 137 8.59 4.57 -21.41
C VAL A 137 9.14 5.43 -20.28
N ALA A 138 10.09 4.88 -19.51
CA ALA A 138 10.76 5.63 -18.47
C ALA A 138 12.22 5.19 -18.32
N GLU A 139 13.07 5.58 -19.27
CA GLU A 139 14.48 5.73 -18.97
C GLU A 139 14.68 6.93 -18.02
N GLY A 140 15.71 6.88 -17.19
CA GLY A 140 15.97 7.93 -16.20
C GLY A 140 15.15 7.80 -14.91
N ARG A 141 14.94 8.93 -14.24
CA ARG A 141 14.49 9.01 -12.83
C ARG A 141 13.15 8.33 -12.57
N SER A 142 12.18 8.49 -13.47
CA SER A 142 10.85 7.87 -13.40
C SER A 142 10.89 6.34 -13.47
N GLY A 143 11.84 5.75 -14.22
CA GLY A 143 11.99 4.30 -14.30
C GLY A 143 12.55 3.68 -13.03
N PHE A 144 13.46 4.38 -12.34
CA PHE A 144 13.96 3.95 -11.03
C PHE A 144 12.86 4.03 -9.97
N ALA A 145 12.09 5.12 -9.97
CA ALA A 145 10.93 5.31 -9.12
C ALA A 145 9.91 4.17 -9.24
N GLN A 146 9.55 3.78 -10.47
CA GLN A 146 8.66 2.66 -10.74
C GLN A 146 9.19 1.34 -10.17
N ARG A 147 10.48 1.04 -10.39
CA ARG A 147 11.11 -0.19 -9.87
C ARG A 147 11.13 -0.23 -8.35
N ALA A 148 11.41 0.89 -7.70
CA ALA A 148 11.43 0.99 -6.24
C ALA A 148 10.04 0.76 -5.64
N GLU A 149 9.00 1.40 -6.20
CA GLU A 149 7.61 1.20 -5.75
C GLU A 149 7.15 -0.24 -5.95
N LYS A 150 7.38 -0.80 -7.14
CA LYS A 150 7.09 -2.20 -7.44
C LYS A 150 7.77 -3.15 -6.45
N LYS A 151 9.06 -2.92 -6.14
CA LYS A 151 9.78 -3.69 -5.13
C LYS A 151 9.10 -3.60 -3.77
N SER A 152 8.71 -2.39 -3.35
CA SER A 152 8.02 -2.17 -2.07
C SER A 152 6.67 -2.91 -1.97
N LEU A 153 5.93 -3.03 -3.07
CA LEU A 153 4.66 -3.76 -3.12
C LEU A 153 4.86 -5.28 -3.03
N ARG A 154 5.86 -5.81 -3.74
CA ARG A 154 6.18 -7.25 -3.74
C ARG A 154 6.75 -7.74 -2.42
N GLU A 155 7.61 -6.93 -1.82
CA GLU A 155 8.32 -7.24 -0.58
C GLU A 155 7.62 -6.67 0.67
N ALA A 156 6.39 -6.16 0.52
CA ALA A 156 5.63 -5.60 1.64
C ALA A 156 5.58 -6.60 2.80
N ASN A 157 6.17 -6.23 3.94
CA ASN A 157 6.20 -7.03 5.17
C ASN A 157 5.22 -6.51 6.22
N GLN A 158 4.73 -5.28 6.05
CA GLN A 158 3.71 -4.63 6.87
C GLN A 158 2.77 -3.82 5.97
N VAL A 159 1.56 -3.55 6.45
CA VAL A 159 0.65 -2.60 5.81
C VAL A 159 1.05 -1.20 6.25
N THR A 160 1.84 -0.52 5.44
CA THR A 160 2.21 0.89 5.69
C THR A 160 1.19 1.77 4.95
N GLN A 161 0.30 2.44 5.69
CA GLN A 161 -0.69 3.39 5.12
C GLN A 161 0.01 4.61 4.51
N ASN A 162 1.18 4.96 5.03
CA ASN A 162 2.09 5.97 4.50
C ASN A 162 3.28 5.23 3.91
N PHE A 163 3.51 5.32 2.61
CA PHE A 163 4.71 4.79 1.98
C PHE A 163 5.94 5.51 2.59
N ASN A 164 6.55 4.94 3.64
CA ASN A 164 7.82 5.42 4.16
C ASN A 164 8.90 5.10 3.12
N LEU A 165 9.27 6.14 2.37
CA LEU A 165 10.25 6.08 1.30
C LEU A 165 11.70 6.00 1.81
N GLU A 166 11.91 5.88 3.12
CA GLU A 166 13.24 5.82 3.74
C GLU A 166 14.07 4.61 3.26
N LEU A 167 13.43 3.55 2.75
CA LEU A 167 14.12 2.36 2.21
C LEU A 167 14.62 2.49 0.76
N ALA A 168 14.23 3.53 0.01
CA ALA A 168 14.66 3.68 -1.39
C ALA A 168 15.94 4.51 -1.54
N GLU A 169 16.23 5.39 -0.58
CA GLU A 169 17.40 6.28 -0.62
C GLU A 169 18.67 5.60 -0.09
N SER A 170 18.55 4.69 0.89
CA SER A 170 19.71 3.97 1.45
C SER A 170 20.27 2.87 0.54
N ALA A 171 19.50 2.40 -0.45
CA ALA A 171 19.94 1.35 -1.40
C ALA A 171 20.73 1.92 -2.60
N ALA A 172 20.66 3.23 -2.84
CA ALA A 172 21.41 3.89 -3.90
C ALA A 172 22.85 4.22 -3.49
N ASP A 173 23.16 4.28 -2.19
CA ASP A 173 24.46 4.72 -1.66
C ASP A 173 25.42 3.57 -1.28
N SER A 174 25.10 2.32 -1.62
CA SER A 174 25.95 1.17 -1.27
C SER A 174 26.18 0.18 -2.42
N SER A 175 26.42 0.66 -3.63
CA SER A 175 26.79 -0.20 -4.78
C SER A 175 27.94 0.32 -5.66
N ALA A 176 28.86 1.11 -5.09
CA ALA A 176 30.11 1.47 -5.77
C ALA A 176 31.33 1.33 -4.84
N ALA A 177 31.64 0.10 -4.44
CA ALA A 177 33.00 -0.25 -4.01
C ALA A 177 33.34 -1.64 -4.55
N THR A 178 34.09 -1.65 -5.65
CA THR A 178 34.73 -2.83 -6.23
C THR A 178 35.76 -3.40 -5.25
N PRO A 179 35.85 -4.72 -5.04
CA PRO A 179 36.95 -5.29 -4.25
C PRO A 179 38.17 -5.52 -5.15
N ALA A 180 39.35 -5.12 -4.68
CA ALA A 180 40.64 -5.53 -5.27
C ALA A 180 41.68 -5.78 -4.14
N PRO A 181 42.70 -6.62 -4.39
CA PRO A 181 43.11 -7.67 -3.45
C PRO A 181 44.28 -7.31 -2.52
N ALA A 182 44.49 -8.22 -1.57
CA ALA A 182 45.45 -8.16 -0.46
C ALA A 182 46.93 -7.97 -0.86
N ALA A 183 47.64 -7.21 -0.03
CA ALA A 183 49.09 -7.34 0.17
C ALA A 183 49.46 -7.13 1.65
N THR A 184 50.54 -7.78 2.04
CA THR A 184 50.93 -8.27 3.36
C THR A 184 51.66 -7.28 4.28
N ALA A 185 51.39 -7.42 5.59
CA ALA A 185 52.30 -7.36 6.75
C ALA A 185 53.21 -6.12 7.00
N SER A 186 53.02 -5.42 8.14
CA SER A 186 53.88 -5.52 9.35
C SER A 186 53.86 -4.28 10.27
N ARG A 187 53.46 -4.54 11.52
CA ARG A 187 53.92 -4.00 12.84
C ARG A 187 53.41 -2.66 13.41
N PRO A 188 53.33 -2.56 14.76
CA PRO A 188 52.56 -1.54 15.48
C PRO A 188 53.44 -0.53 16.26
N SER A 189 52.92 0.67 16.54
CA SER A 189 53.37 1.45 17.71
C SER A 189 52.39 2.55 18.14
N ARG A 190 51.86 2.34 19.34
CA ARG A 190 51.60 3.25 20.47
C ARG A 190 51.44 4.78 20.25
N SER A 191 50.34 5.22 20.90
CA SER A 191 50.22 6.31 21.89
C SER A 191 50.07 7.77 21.44
N ALA A 192 48.95 8.31 21.96
CA ALA A 192 48.80 9.60 22.63
C ALA A 192 48.84 10.89 21.78
N GLY A 193 47.66 11.50 21.72
CA GLY A 193 47.48 12.76 22.44
C GLY A 193 47.81 14.05 21.69
N ARG A 194 46.74 14.67 21.20
CA ARG A 194 46.39 16.09 21.40
C ARG A 194 47.30 17.15 20.75
N GLY A 195 46.68 17.86 19.80
CA GLY A 195 46.81 19.31 19.67
C GLY A 195 47.50 19.79 18.39
N GLY A 196 46.75 20.45 17.52
CA GLY A 196 47.30 21.14 16.34
C GLY A 196 46.27 22.09 15.73
N PHE A 197 46.51 23.38 15.90
CA PHE A 197 45.77 24.50 15.31
C PHE A 197 46.02 24.63 13.80
N GLY A 198 45.01 25.13 13.07
CA GLY A 198 45.19 26.29 12.18
C GLY A 198 45.19 26.03 10.67
N GLY A 199 44.25 26.70 9.99
CA GLY A 199 44.56 27.49 8.79
C GLY A 199 43.77 27.20 7.51
N GLY A 200 43.01 28.20 7.06
CA GLY A 200 43.04 28.64 5.66
C GLY A 200 41.98 28.11 4.69
N VAL A 201 41.07 29.00 4.32
CA VAL A 201 40.04 28.89 3.26
C VAL A 201 40.71 28.88 1.85
N PRO A 202 40.03 28.38 0.79
CA PRO A 202 39.30 29.35 -0.04
C PRO A 202 37.93 28.87 -0.55
N THR A 203 37.04 29.85 -0.61
CA THR A 203 35.70 29.89 -1.20
C THR A 203 35.73 29.79 -2.74
N GLY A 204 34.84 28.98 -3.33
CA GLY A 204 34.52 28.89 -4.76
C GLY A 204 33.29 27.98 -4.99
N PRO A 205 32.51 28.12 -6.08
CA PRO A 205 31.11 28.54 -5.97
C PRO A 205 30.06 27.41 -6.05
N ALA A 206 28.94 27.67 -5.37
CA ALA A 206 27.56 27.39 -5.79
C ALA A 206 27.29 26.08 -6.56
N GLY A 207 26.96 25.04 -5.79
CA GLY A 207 26.12 23.93 -6.25
C GLY A 207 25.15 23.59 -5.11
N GLY A 208 24.04 24.32 -5.05
CA GLY A 208 23.01 24.12 -4.04
C GLY A 208 22.51 22.68 -4.08
N LEU A 209 22.60 21.98 -2.95
CA LEU A 209 21.83 20.77 -2.69
C LEU A 209 20.35 21.10 -2.92
N PRO A 210 19.63 20.43 -3.84
CA PRO A 210 18.18 20.52 -3.83
C PRO A 210 17.71 19.85 -2.53
N GLY A 211 16.95 20.63 -1.76
CA GLY A 211 16.71 20.41 -0.34
C GLY A 211 16.20 19.01 0.02
N ALA A 212 16.67 18.56 1.18
CA ALA A 212 15.92 17.64 2.01
C ALA A 212 14.46 18.12 2.07
N MET A 213 13.53 17.24 1.74
CA MET A 213 12.10 17.54 1.87
C MET A 213 11.83 17.95 3.34
N PRO A 214 10.98 18.96 3.58
CA PRO A 214 10.60 19.28 4.94
C PRO A 214 9.84 18.10 5.53
N ALA A 215 10.43 17.47 6.54
CA ALA A 215 9.79 16.50 7.40
C ALA A 215 8.74 17.22 8.29
N ASN A 216 7.68 17.76 7.67
CA ASN A 216 6.47 18.19 8.39
C ASN A 216 5.35 18.58 7.40
N GLN A 217 4.72 17.59 6.75
CA GLN A 217 3.30 17.73 6.42
C GLN A 217 2.56 16.76 7.34
N PRO A 218 1.61 17.24 8.16
CA PRO A 218 0.75 16.34 8.91
C PRO A 218 -0.03 15.52 7.88
N ALA A 219 0.38 14.28 7.66
CA ALA A 219 -0.40 13.35 6.86
C ALA A 219 -1.81 13.33 7.46
N ALA A 220 -2.83 13.59 6.65
CA ALA A 220 -4.20 13.30 7.05
C ALA A 220 -4.20 11.86 7.59
N PRO A 221 -4.63 11.61 8.84
CA PRO A 221 -4.30 10.38 9.57
C PRO A 221 -4.75 9.08 8.87
N ASN A 222 -5.62 9.20 7.85
CA ASN A 222 -6.17 8.09 7.09
C ASN A 222 -5.97 8.20 5.57
N GLY A 223 -5.29 9.24 5.06
CA GLY A 223 -5.09 9.44 3.62
C GLY A 223 -4.17 8.37 3.02
N VAL A 224 -4.41 7.99 1.77
CA VAL A 224 -3.59 6.97 1.08
C VAL A 224 -2.49 7.64 0.28
N ALA A 225 -1.24 7.30 0.57
CA ALA A 225 -0.10 7.75 -0.22
C ALA A 225 0.02 6.97 -1.53
N TYR A 226 0.51 7.60 -2.59
CA TYR A 226 0.96 6.95 -3.82
C TYR A 226 2.13 7.73 -4.43
N ARG A 227 2.84 7.10 -5.35
CA ARG A 227 3.94 7.76 -6.05
C ARG A 227 3.44 8.41 -7.34
N ASP A 228 3.59 9.72 -7.42
CA ASP A 228 3.44 10.49 -8.64
C ASP A 228 4.74 10.35 -9.44
N ILE A 229 4.71 9.53 -10.50
CA ILE A 229 5.88 9.23 -11.32
C ILE A 229 6.29 10.43 -12.17
N GLU A 230 5.35 11.28 -12.60
CA GLU A 230 5.65 12.43 -13.45
C GLU A 230 6.53 13.43 -12.70
N ASN A 231 6.23 13.65 -11.42
CA ASN A 231 6.94 14.60 -10.57
C ASN A 231 7.94 13.96 -9.59
N ASP A 232 8.11 12.63 -9.66
CA ASP A 232 8.95 11.83 -8.76
C ASP A 232 8.75 12.14 -7.27
N ARG A 233 7.49 12.19 -6.82
CA ARG A 233 7.14 12.53 -5.43
C ARG A 233 6.07 11.61 -4.87
N VAL A 234 6.05 11.48 -3.55
CA VAL A 234 4.93 10.82 -2.86
C VAL A 234 3.82 11.85 -2.66
N VAL A 235 2.62 11.51 -3.11
CA VAL A 235 1.40 12.31 -2.95
C VAL A 235 0.48 11.59 -1.99
N VAL A 236 -0.03 12.30 -0.98
CA VAL A 236 -1.09 11.78 -0.11
C VAL A 236 -2.44 12.16 -0.73
N ALA A 237 -3.18 11.16 -1.18
CA ALA A 237 -4.56 11.34 -1.62
C ALA A 237 -5.47 11.44 -0.40
N GLU A 238 -5.85 12.65 -0.01
CA GLU A 238 -6.82 12.86 1.08
C GLU A 238 -8.22 12.35 0.73
N SER A 239 -8.51 12.24 -0.56
CA SER A 239 -9.75 11.77 -1.18
C SER A 239 -9.98 10.27 -1.10
N VAL A 240 -8.94 9.51 -0.75
CA VAL A 240 -9.02 8.07 -0.52
C VAL A 240 -8.56 7.82 0.90
N GLN A 241 -9.43 7.22 1.71
CA GLN A 241 -9.13 6.96 3.11
C GLN A 241 -9.42 5.52 3.47
N VAL A 242 -8.57 4.92 4.30
CA VAL A 242 -8.82 3.58 4.84
C VAL A 242 -9.12 3.72 6.32
N VAL A 243 -10.33 3.33 6.72
CA VAL A 243 -10.82 3.47 8.10
C VAL A 243 -11.31 2.11 8.56
N GLY A 244 -10.64 1.53 9.56
CA GLY A 244 -10.86 0.12 9.91
C GLY A 244 -10.52 -0.79 8.73
N ASN A 245 -11.48 -1.58 8.28
CA ASN A 245 -11.36 -2.44 7.09
C ASN A 245 -12.02 -1.85 5.83
N GLU A 246 -12.58 -0.64 5.91
CA GLU A 246 -13.32 -0.04 4.81
C GLU A 246 -12.45 0.99 4.07
N THR A 247 -12.49 0.93 2.75
CA THR A 247 -11.90 1.96 1.88
C THR A 247 -12.99 2.95 1.50
N LEU A 248 -12.72 4.24 1.68
CA LEU A 248 -13.62 5.34 1.42
C LEU A 248 -13.08 6.22 0.31
N TYR A 249 -13.97 6.64 -0.60
CA TYR A 249 -13.67 7.50 -1.74
C TYR A 249 -14.51 8.77 -1.67
N LYS A 250 -13.87 9.93 -1.68
CA LYS A 250 -14.55 11.22 -1.67
C LYS A 250 -14.95 11.63 -3.07
N ARG A 251 -16.19 12.05 -3.24
CA ARG A 251 -16.78 12.56 -4.49
C ARG A 251 -17.55 13.84 -4.16
N GLY A 252 -16.90 15.00 -4.32
CA GLY A 252 -17.39 16.27 -3.77
C GLY A 252 -17.45 16.25 -2.23
N ASN A 253 -18.65 16.38 -1.66
CA ASN A 253 -18.88 16.27 -0.20
C ASN A 253 -19.39 14.89 0.24
N LEU A 254 -19.52 13.94 -0.68
CA LEU A 254 -19.98 12.59 -0.41
C LEU A 254 -18.79 11.63 -0.30
N TRP A 255 -18.72 10.93 0.82
CA TRP A 255 -17.85 9.78 0.98
C TRP A 255 -18.59 8.51 0.59
N VAL A 256 -17.97 7.70 -0.26
CA VAL A 256 -18.52 6.42 -0.72
C VAL A 256 -17.62 5.31 -0.22
N ALA A 257 -18.16 4.42 0.61
CA ALA A 257 -17.50 3.19 1.00
C ALA A 257 -17.38 2.23 -0.19
N GLU A 258 -16.29 1.48 -0.28
CA GLU A 258 -16.07 0.53 -1.37
C GLU A 258 -17.20 -0.49 -1.46
N ASN A 259 -17.72 -0.95 -0.32
CA ASN A 259 -18.84 -1.87 -0.23
C ASN A 259 -20.19 -1.28 -0.74
N ALA A 260 -20.24 0.03 -0.99
CA ALA A 260 -21.38 0.78 -1.48
C ALA A 260 -21.11 1.47 -2.83
N LYS A 261 -19.97 1.21 -3.49
CA LYS A 261 -19.60 1.86 -4.75
C LYS A 261 -20.64 1.66 -5.86
N ASP A 262 -21.33 0.53 -5.87
CA ASP A 262 -22.33 0.18 -6.88
C ASP A 262 -23.72 0.78 -6.59
N VAL A 263 -23.86 1.61 -5.56
CA VAL A 263 -25.13 2.25 -5.18
C VAL A 263 -25.15 3.67 -5.76
N ASP A 264 -26.05 3.94 -6.71
CA ASP A 264 -26.21 5.28 -7.27
C ASP A 264 -27.12 6.11 -6.34
N PRO A 265 -26.62 7.17 -5.69
CA PRO A 265 -27.40 7.95 -4.73
C PRO A 265 -28.61 8.66 -5.35
N GLU A 266 -28.61 8.87 -6.67
CA GLU A 266 -29.71 9.53 -7.38
C GLU A 266 -30.74 8.53 -7.90
N LYS A 267 -30.31 7.36 -8.37
CA LYS A 267 -31.23 6.34 -8.93
C LYS A 267 -31.74 5.34 -7.90
N ASP A 268 -30.95 5.01 -6.89
CA ASP A 268 -31.28 3.99 -5.88
C ASP A 268 -31.87 4.57 -4.59
N LYS A 269 -32.42 5.80 -4.63
CA LYS A 269 -33.00 6.49 -3.44
C LYS A 269 -33.94 5.59 -2.61
N ALA A 270 -34.77 4.79 -3.26
CA ALA A 270 -35.72 3.89 -2.59
C ALA A 270 -35.03 2.75 -1.79
N LYS A 271 -33.78 2.40 -2.13
CA LYS A 271 -32.98 1.37 -1.47
C LYS A 271 -32.04 1.95 -0.41
N ILE A 272 -31.95 3.28 -0.31
CA ILE A 272 -31.02 3.98 0.58
C ILE A 272 -31.79 4.46 1.82
N LYS A 273 -31.37 4.02 3.00
CA LYS A 273 -31.89 4.53 4.27
C LYS A 273 -31.09 5.76 4.68
N THR A 274 -31.72 6.92 4.63
CA THR A 274 -31.09 8.17 5.06
C THR A 274 -31.21 8.33 6.58
N ILE A 275 -30.10 8.57 7.27
CA ILE A 275 -30.05 8.74 8.72
C ILE A 275 -29.29 10.03 9.04
N LYS A 276 -29.91 10.90 9.83
CA LYS A 276 -29.27 12.10 10.33
C LYS A 276 -28.26 11.75 11.43
N ARG A 277 -27.05 12.30 11.36
CA ARG A 277 -26.03 12.15 12.40
C ARG A 277 -26.57 12.58 13.76
N PHE A 278 -26.17 11.85 14.80
CA PHE A 278 -26.57 12.09 16.19
C PHE A 278 -28.08 12.03 16.46
N SER A 279 -28.87 11.45 15.56
CA SER A 279 -30.28 11.11 15.81
C SER A 279 -30.41 9.80 16.60
N ASP A 280 -31.59 9.54 17.15
CA ASP A 280 -31.88 8.25 17.81
C ASP A 280 -31.62 7.06 16.89
N ASP A 281 -31.96 7.19 15.61
CA ASP A 281 -31.72 6.14 14.61
C ASP A 281 -30.24 5.95 14.29
N TYR A 282 -29.43 7.01 14.38
CA TYR A 282 -27.97 6.93 14.29
C TYR A 282 -27.38 6.15 15.49
N PHE A 283 -27.84 6.43 16.71
CA PHE A 283 -27.37 5.68 17.89
C PHE A 283 -27.82 4.22 17.89
N LYS A 284 -29.04 3.94 17.39
CA LYS A 284 -29.49 2.55 17.16
C LYS A 284 -28.59 1.84 16.13
N LEU A 285 -28.18 2.55 15.07
CA LEU A 285 -27.27 1.99 14.07
C LEU A 285 -25.91 1.67 14.71
N ILE A 286 -25.33 2.61 15.46
CA ILE A 286 -24.04 2.42 16.16
C ILE A 286 -24.09 1.22 17.12
N ALA A 287 -25.16 1.09 17.89
CA ALA A 287 -25.31 0.00 18.85
C ALA A 287 -25.38 -1.38 18.19
N ALA A 288 -25.81 -1.45 16.93
CA ALA A 288 -25.88 -2.68 16.15
C ALA A 288 -24.61 -2.96 15.32
N ASN A 289 -23.64 -2.03 15.31
CA ASN A 289 -22.44 -2.09 14.50
C ASN A 289 -21.23 -2.63 15.26
N THR A 290 -20.22 -3.08 14.53
CA THR A 290 -18.90 -3.40 15.10
C THR A 290 -18.11 -2.12 15.42
N ALA A 291 -17.03 -2.26 16.21
CA ALA A 291 -16.14 -1.13 16.53
C ALA A 291 -15.53 -0.48 15.28
N SER A 292 -15.19 -1.28 14.26
CA SER A 292 -14.64 -0.78 13.00
C SER A 292 -15.68 -0.07 12.15
N GLU A 293 -16.89 -0.63 12.03
CA GLU A 293 -18.01 0.04 11.35
C GLU A 293 -18.30 1.40 12.00
N ASN A 294 -18.26 1.46 13.33
CA ASN A 294 -18.42 2.70 14.07
C ASN A 294 -17.27 3.69 13.86
N SER A 295 -16.04 3.20 13.67
CA SER A 295 -14.89 4.05 13.32
C SER A 295 -15.08 4.71 11.96
N VAL A 296 -15.67 4.00 10.99
CA VAL A 296 -16.04 4.56 9.68
C VAL A 296 -17.08 5.66 9.81
N LEU A 297 -18.13 5.44 10.62
CA LEU A 297 -19.17 6.45 10.86
C LEU A 297 -18.63 7.69 11.61
N ALA A 298 -17.68 7.49 12.53
CA ALA A 298 -17.10 8.58 13.33
C ALA A 298 -16.16 9.49 12.53
N ARG A 299 -15.61 8.99 11.41
CA ARG A 299 -14.69 9.74 10.54
C ARG A 299 -15.36 10.91 9.81
N GLN A 300 -16.68 10.89 9.62
CA GLN A 300 -17.41 11.92 8.90
C GLN A 300 -17.24 13.31 9.56
N GLN A 301 -16.91 14.34 8.78
CA GLN A 301 -16.82 15.72 9.26
C GLN A 301 -18.14 16.49 9.03
N GLU A 302 -18.25 17.69 9.58
CA GLU A 302 -19.42 18.55 9.37
C GLU A 302 -19.54 18.93 7.88
N GLY A 303 -20.76 18.88 7.34
CA GLY A 303 -21.05 19.18 5.92
C GLY A 303 -20.72 18.05 4.94
N GLU A 304 -20.09 16.97 5.40
CA GLU A 304 -19.87 15.75 4.61
C GLU A 304 -21.06 14.80 4.74
N THR A 305 -21.28 13.98 3.70
CA THR A 305 -22.22 12.85 3.73
C THR A 305 -21.46 11.53 3.55
N LEU A 306 -22.01 10.42 4.04
CA LEU A 306 -21.41 9.09 3.90
C LEU A 306 -22.42 8.10 3.33
N LEU A 307 -22.06 7.45 2.22
CA LEU A 307 -22.76 6.32 1.63
C LEU A 307 -22.01 5.03 1.98
N ILE A 308 -22.65 4.14 2.72
CA ILE A 308 -22.07 2.87 3.19
C ILE A 308 -23.09 1.75 3.20
N LYS A 309 -22.67 0.51 2.95
CA LYS A 309 -23.51 -0.68 3.05
C LYS A 309 -23.19 -1.44 4.33
N LEU A 310 -24.17 -1.57 5.20
CA LEU A 310 -24.05 -2.30 6.47
C LEU A 310 -25.12 -3.39 6.51
N ARG A 311 -24.71 -4.64 6.76
CA ARG A 311 -25.62 -5.81 6.85
C ARG A 311 -26.57 -5.94 5.63
N GLY A 312 -26.05 -5.65 4.43
CA GLY A 312 -26.81 -5.72 3.18
C GLY A 312 -27.64 -4.47 2.85
N GLN A 313 -27.81 -3.53 3.77
CA GLN A 313 -28.59 -2.31 3.60
C GLN A 313 -27.68 -1.11 3.30
N ALA A 314 -28.01 -0.31 2.28
CA ALA A 314 -27.31 0.94 1.99
C ALA A 314 -27.84 2.07 2.91
N TYR A 315 -26.92 2.80 3.51
CA TYR A 315 -27.21 3.94 4.38
C TYR A 315 -26.55 5.19 3.81
N ARG A 316 -27.29 6.30 3.87
CA ARG A 316 -26.76 7.64 3.63
C ARG A 316 -26.80 8.41 4.93
N ILE A 317 -25.64 8.71 5.48
CA ILE A 317 -25.50 9.42 6.74
C ILE A 317 -25.26 10.91 6.43
N GLU A 318 -26.12 11.78 6.96
CA GLU A 318 -26.09 13.24 6.73
C GLU A 318 -26.01 14.04 8.02
#